data_AF-A0A318S6F5-F1
#
_entry.id   AF-A0A318S6F5-F1
#
_cell.length_a   1.000
_cell.length_b   1.000
_cell.length_c   1.000
_cell.angle_alpha   90.00
_cell.angle_beta   90.00
_cell.angle_gamma   90.00
#
_symmetry.space_group_name_H-M   'P 1'
#
loop_
_entity.id
_entity.type
_entity.pdbx_description
1 polymer ?
#
loop_
_entity_poly.entity_id
_entity_poly.type
_entity_poly.pdbx_seq_one_letter_code
_entity_poly.pdbx_strand_id
1 'polypeptide(L)' 'MTRPLEGQLLSPSGRVYVLRVWYDPEASAPRWRASLQEGGHGEKKHFASIDDCVEFLYGVLLRR' A
#
# COMPACT_ATOMS: atom_id res chain seq x y z
N MET A 1 -19.19 6.76 -24.75
CA MET A 1 -17.98 5.95 -25.00
C MET A 1 -16.91 6.39 -24.02
N THR A 2 -16.80 5.69 -22.89
CA THR A 2 -15.91 6.03 -21.77
C THR A 2 -14.57 5.36 -22.01
N ARG A 3 -13.49 6.13 -22.24
CA ARG A 3 -12.12 5.58 -22.37
C ARG A 3 -11.69 5.04 -21.00
N PRO A 4 -11.18 3.80 -20.90
CA PRO A 4 -10.50 3.37 -19.68
C PRO A 4 -9.22 4.21 -19.54
N LEU A 5 -9.02 4.77 -18.35
CA LEU A 5 -7.74 5.35 -17.96
C LEU A 5 -6.76 4.18 -17.74
N GLU A 6 -6.24 3.63 -18.84
CA GLU A 6 -5.15 2.66 -18.78
C GLU A 6 -3.93 3.38 -18.19
N GLY A 7 -3.60 2.99 -16.96
CA GLY A 7 -2.48 3.48 -16.16
C GLY A 7 -1.14 3.08 -16.75
N GLN A 8 -0.80 3.67 -17.88
CA GLN A 8 0.44 3.37 -18.59
C GLN A 8 1.30 4.62 -18.71
N LEU A 9 1.95 5.03 -17.62
CA LEU A 9 3.16 5.87 -17.67
C LEU A 9 3.92 5.77 -16.34
N LEU A 10 4.62 4.65 -16.12
CA LEU A 10 5.78 4.66 -15.22
C LEU A 10 6.92 3.90 -15.90
N SER A 11 8.03 4.60 -16.07
CA SER A 11 9.32 4.13 -16.56
C SER A 11 9.68 2.75 -15.95
N PRO A 12 10.47 1.91 -16.63
CA PRO A 12 10.78 0.53 -16.20
C PRO A 12 11.54 0.40 -14.85
N SER A 13 11.79 1.50 -14.14
CA SER A 13 12.47 1.55 -12.83
C SER A 13 11.61 2.10 -11.68
N GLY A 14 10.36 2.50 -11.94
CA GLY A 14 9.42 2.98 -10.92
C GLY A 14 8.61 1.84 -10.33
N ARG A 15 8.64 1.65 -9.00
CA ARG A 15 7.71 0.74 -8.30
C ARG A 15 6.49 1.52 -7.85
N VAL A 16 5.31 0.99 -8.12
CA VAL A 16 4.03 1.54 -7.63
C VAL A 16 3.62 0.77 -6.41
N TYR A 17 3.15 1.49 -5.41
CA TYR A 17 2.50 0.89 -4.26
C TYR A 17 1.11 1.49 -4.08
N VAL A 18 0.13 0.61 -3.83
CA VAL A 18 -1.21 0.98 -3.41
C VAL A 18 -1.29 0.83 -1.90
N LEU A 19 -1.36 1.95 -1.19
CA LEU A 19 -1.58 2.00 0.25
C LEU A 19 -3.08 2.13 0.52
N ARG A 20 -3.61 1.26 1.39
CA ARG A 20 -4.95 1.42 1.97
C ARG A 20 -4.83 1.56 3.47
N VAL A 21 -5.54 2.55 4.02
CA VAL A 21 -5.64 2.81 5.46
C VAL A 21 -7.11 2.86 5.82
N TRP A 22 -7.49 2.17 6.89
CA TRP A 22 -8.88 2.16 7.37
C TRP A 22 -8.92 2.04 8.88
N TYR A 23 -9.98 2.59 9.48
CA TYR A 23 -10.27 2.40 10.89
C TYR A 23 -11.08 1.12 11.06
N ASP A 24 -10.67 0.27 11.99
CA ASP A 24 -11.33 -0.98 12.33
C ASP A 24 -11.97 -0.84 13.72
N PRO A 25 -13.25 -0.48 13.81
CA PRO A 25 -13.95 -0.30 15.09
C PRO A 25 -14.36 -1.62 15.75
N GLU A 26 -14.36 -2.73 15.01
CA GLU A 26 -14.84 -4.05 15.47
C GLU A 26 -13.71 -4.95 15.98
N ALA A 27 -12.45 -4.55 15.80
CA ALA A 27 -11.31 -5.22 16.40
C ALA A 27 -11.42 -5.26 17.93
N SER A 28 -10.84 -6.31 18.54
CA SER A 28 -10.71 -6.43 20.00
C SER A 28 -10.11 -5.18 20.67
N ALA A 29 -9.33 -4.42 19.92
CA ALA A 29 -8.95 -3.04 20.23
C ALA A 29 -9.18 -2.18 18.97
N PRO A 30 -10.13 -1.22 18.99
CA PRO A 30 -10.39 -0.32 17.87
C PRO A 30 -9.13 0.44 17.46
N ARG A 31 -8.74 0.34 16.19
CA ARG A 31 -7.48 0.91 15.72
C ARG A 31 -7.46 1.17 14.22
N TRP A 32 -6.52 2.00 13.81
CA TRP A 32 -6.19 2.13 12.40
C TRP A 32 -5.34 0.96 11.93
N ARG A 33 -5.68 0.43 10.76
CA ARG A 33 -4.93 -0.62 10.06
C ARG A 33 -4.49 -0.12 8.69
N ALA A 34 -3.49 -0.80 8.14
CA ALA A 34 -3.00 -0.52 6.80
C ALA A 34 -2.73 -1.82 6.02
N SER A 35 -2.78 -1.70 4.70
CA SER A 35 -2.24 -2.71 3.79
C SER A 35 -1.54 -2.04 2.63
N LEU A 36 -0.45 -2.63 2.16
CA LEU A 36 0.32 -2.18 1.01
C LEU A 36 0.30 -3.26 -0.06
N GLN A 37 0.10 -2.89 -1.31
CA GLN A 37 0.17 -3.79 -2.46
C GLN A 37 1.12 -3.21 -3.50
N GLU A 38 2.02 -4.01 -4.06
CA GLU A 38 2.86 -3.59 -5.18
C GLU A 38 2.08 -3.66 -6.51
N GLY A 39 1.95 -2.55 -7.23
CA GLY A 39 1.15 -2.45 -8.45
C GLY A 39 -0.32 -2.85 -8.27
N GLY A 40 -0.98 -3.27 -9.36
CA GLY A 40 -2.38 -3.71 -9.34
C GLY A 40 -2.59 -5.19 -9.00
N HIS A 41 -1.55 -6.02 -9.13
CA HIS A 41 -1.60 -7.49 -8.99
C HIS A 41 -0.49 -8.06 -8.10
N GLY A 42 0.39 -7.24 -7.54
CA GLY A 42 1.50 -7.73 -6.73
C GLY A 42 1.07 -8.18 -5.33
N GLU A 43 2.06 -8.63 -4.56
CA GLU A 43 1.88 -9.13 -3.22
C GLU A 43 1.25 -8.06 -2.30
N LYS A 44 0.23 -8.46 -1.55
CA LYS A 44 -0.46 -7.60 -0.60
C LYS A 44 -0.02 -7.93 0.82
N LYS A 45 0.57 -6.95 1.48
CA LYS A 45 1.01 -7.04 2.87
C LYS A 45 0.04 -6.30 3.78
N HIS A 46 -0.37 -6.94 4.86
CA HIS A 46 -1.23 -6.35 5.89
C HIS A 46 -0.39 -5.96 7.11
N PHE A 47 -0.76 -4.84 7.74
CA PHE A 47 -0.08 -4.30 8.91
C PHE A 47 -1.07 -4.18 10.07
N ALA A 48 -0.58 -4.43 11.28
CA ALA A 48 -1.37 -4.37 12.51
C ALA A 48 -1.53 -2.94 13.03
N SER A 49 -0.66 -2.03 12.60
CA SER A 49 -0.69 -0.58 12.86
C SER A 49 -0.27 0.22 11.61
N ILE A 50 -0.45 1.54 11.65
CA ILE A 50 0.11 2.44 10.63
C ILE A 50 1.63 2.54 10.79
N ASP A 51 2.14 2.55 12.02
CA ASP A 51 3.57 2.66 12.31
C ASP A 51 4.36 1.52 11.69
N ASP A 52 3.88 0.27 11.81
CA ASP A 52 4.50 -0.92 11.18
C ASP A 52 4.60 -0.76 9.65
N CYS A 53 3.58 -0.13 9.04
CA CYS A 53 3.52 0.11 7.60
C CYS A 53 4.57 1.16 7.18
N VAL A 54 4.69 2.23 7.96
CA VAL A 54 5.66 3.30 7.74
C VAL A 54 7.09 2.78 7.89
N GLU A 55 7.38 2.01 8.94
CA GLU A 55 8.67 1.36 9.14
C GLU A 55 9.04 0.44 7.97
N PHE A 56 8.08 -0.35 7.49
CA PHE A 56 8.28 -1.19 6.32
C PHE A 56 8.60 -0.37 5.06
N LEU A 57 7.83 0.69 4.80
CA LEU A 57 8.06 1.57 3.65
C LEU A 57 9.42 2.25 3.73
N TYR A 58 9.85 2.71 4.90
CA TYR A 58 11.21 3.24 5.07
C TYR A 58 12.27 2.18 4.77
N GLY A 59 12.08 0.94 5.24
CA GLY A 59 12.99 -0.16 4.90
C GLY A 59 13.09 -0.43 3.40
N VAL A 60 11.97 -0.38 2.68
CA VAL A 60 11.91 -0.66 1.23
C VAL A 60 12.40 0.52 0.39
N LEU A 61 12.12 1.75 0.79
CA LEU A 61 12.40 2.96 0.00
C LEU A 61 13.76 3.57 0.32
N LEU A 62 14.23 3.50 1.58
CA LEU A 62 15.51 4.09 2.00
C LEU A 62 16.69 3.13 1.94
N ARG A 63 16.48 1.81 2.09
CA ARG A 63 17.57 0.84 1.90
C ARG A 63 17.75 0.58 0.41
N ARG A 64 18.40 1.53 -0.26
CA ARG A 64 19.11 1.34 -1.53
C ARG A 64 20.59 1.55 -1.30
#